data_AF-A7TML7-F1
#
_entry.id   AF-A7TML7-F1
#
_cell.length_a   1.000
_cell.length_b   1.000
_cell.length_c   1.000
_cell.angle_alpha   90.00
_cell.angle_beta   90.00
_cell.angle_gamma   90.00
#
_symmetry.space_group_name_H-M   'P 1'
#
loop_
_entity.id
_entity.type
_entity.pdbx_description
1 polymer ?
#
loop_
_entity_poly.entity_id
_entity_poly.type
_entity_poly.pdbx_seq_one_letter_code
_entity_poly.pdbx_strand_id
1 'polypeptide(L)'
;MRASFYVILFLNILLFDGNFLAAGLLSNPDKFIEARDADGIVKLDKRSYMRVSEGIRDTYSVVLVNQPYAEACDSCILFGKQAREISRTLLQNKPDINVIFYDIDPYEVLMVQEDLRIEYLPTLLIYPPPTRKNFHMSTAAHTRLTAMTLEELEDVNYVKNFITNGLNITLEDLEMTVPEQFNVVSYGKYFGIFVATGIASEALLAVLK
;
A
#
# COMPACT_ATOMS: atom_id res chain seq x y z
N MET A 1 -20.31 -40.30 11.43
CA MET A 1 -19.57 -39.74 10.26
C MET A 1 -19.75 -38.21 10.19
N ARG A 2 -19.50 -37.48 11.30
CA ARG A 2 -19.61 -36.00 11.38
C ARG A 2 -18.43 -35.32 12.08
N ALA A 3 -17.47 -36.11 12.60
CA ALA A 3 -16.28 -35.61 13.28
C ALA A 3 -15.14 -35.20 12.32
N SER A 4 -15.16 -35.67 11.05
CA SER A 4 -14.08 -35.41 10.10
C SER A 4 -14.09 -34.00 9.50
N PHE A 5 -15.21 -33.28 9.50
CA PHE A 5 -15.28 -31.97 8.84
C PHE A 5 -14.70 -30.84 9.70
N TYR A 6 -14.89 -30.89 11.03
CA TYR A 6 -14.37 -29.88 11.95
C TYR A 6 -12.86 -29.98 12.17
N VAL A 7 -12.29 -31.19 12.07
CA VAL A 7 -10.84 -31.42 12.20
C VAL A 7 -10.09 -30.87 10.98
N ILE A 8 -10.67 -30.93 9.78
CA ILE A 8 -10.09 -30.37 8.56
C ILE A 8 -10.17 -28.83 8.58
N LEU A 9 -11.24 -28.25 9.13
CA LEU A 9 -11.37 -26.79 9.25
C LEU A 9 -10.38 -26.21 10.28
N PHE A 10 -10.12 -26.91 11.39
CA PHE A 10 -9.14 -26.48 12.40
C PHE A 10 -7.69 -26.63 11.93
N LEU A 11 -7.37 -27.64 11.11
CA LEU A 11 -6.01 -27.80 10.58
C LEU A 11 -5.62 -26.71 9.56
N ASN A 12 -6.59 -26.13 8.85
CA ASN A 12 -6.30 -25.04 7.91
C ASN A 12 -6.08 -23.69 8.61
N ILE A 13 -6.65 -23.49 9.81
CA ILE A 13 -6.46 -22.26 10.59
C ILE A 13 -5.10 -22.28 11.30
N LEU A 14 -4.65 -23.45 11.79
CA LEU A 14 -3.32 -23.60 12.41
C LEU A 14 -2.15 -23.59 11.42
N LEU A 15 -2.40 -23.71 10.11
CA LEU A 15 -1.38 -23.49 9.07
C LEU A 15 -1.27 -22.01 8.64
N PHE A 16 -2.16 -21.14 9.11
CA PHE A 16 -2.17 -19.72 8.73
C PHE A 16 -1.48 -18.79 9.74
N ASP A 17 -1.28 -19.22 10.99
CA ASP A 17 -0.66 -18.40 12.04
C ASP A 17 0.55 -19.13 12.63
N GLY A 18 1.76 -18.87 12.10
CA GLY A 18 2.94 -19.52 12.66
C GLY A 18 4.33 -19.13 12.17
N ASN A 19 4.47 -18.19 11.23
CA ASN A 19 5.80 -17.73 10.80
C ASN A 19 5.99 -16.23 11.04
N PHE A 20 5.90 -15.81 12.31
CA PHE A 20 6.49 -14.56 12.77
C PHE A 20 7.95 -14.84 13.22
N LEU A 21 8.80 -15.23 12.26
CA LEU A 21 10.24 -15.34 12.49
C LEU A 21 10.91 -14.02 12.11
N ALA A 22 10.85 -13.08 13.06
CA ALA A 22 11.68 -11.89 13.07
C ALA A 22 13.13 -12.28 13.42
N ALA A 23 13.88 -12.81 12.45
CA ALA A 23 15.34 -12.82 12.49
C ALA A 23 15.93 -13.24 11.13
N GLY A 24 16.52 -12.28 10.42
CA GLY A 24 17.48 -12.56 9.35
C GLY A 24 16.99 -12.41 7.91
N LEU A 25 16.68 -11.18 7.48
CA LEU A 25 16.40 -10.87 6.08
C LEU A 25 17.23 -9.67 5.59
N LEU A 26 18.56 -9.85 5.63
CA LEU A 26 19.55 -8.93 5.08
C LEU A 26 20.01 -9.47 3.70
N SER A 27 19.57 -8.82 2.60
CA SER A 27 20.31 -8.67 1.31
C SER A 27 19.46 -8.62 0.02
N ASN A 28 18.14 -8.92 0.02
CA ASN A 28 17.36 -8.94 -1.23
C ASN A 28 16.39 -7.74 -1.34
N PRO A 29 16.43 -6.90 -2.39
CA PRO A 29 15.45 -5.85 -2.65
C PRO A 29 13.98 -6.33 -2.70
N ASP A 30 13.73 -7.58 -3.10
CA ASP A 30 12.38 -8.18 -3.09
C ASP A 30 11.74 -8.20 -1.69
N LYS A 31 12.56 -8.18 -0.62
CA LYS A 31 12.11 -8.21 0.77
C LYS A 31 11.57 -6.87 1.27
N PHE A 32 11.77 -5.77 0.54
CA PHE A 32 11.14 -4.49 0.89
C PHE A 32 9.66 -4.46 0.51
N ILE A 33 9.23 -5.28 -0.46
CA ILE A 33 7.81 -5.46 -0.78
C ILE A 33 7.09 -6.13 0.39
N GLU A 34 7.76 -7.07 1.08
CA GLU A 34 7.23 -7.75 2.28
C GLU A 34 7.17 -6.85 3.52
N ALA A 35 7.88 -5.72 3.53
CA ALA A 35 7.91 -4.76 4.65
C ALA A 35 6.81 -3.69 4.56
N ARG A 36 5.96 -3.73 3.53
CA ARG A 36 4.84 -2.81 3.36
C ARG A 36 3.77 -3.08 4.42
N ASP A 37 3.21 -2.03 4.97
CA ASP A 37 2.01 -2.13 5.79
C ASP A 37 0.75 -2.35 4.93
N ALA A 38 -0.42 -2.41 5.58
CA ALA A 38 -1.70 -2.63 4.90
C ALA A 38 -2.08 -1.54 3.89
N ASP A 39 -1.47 -0.36 3.98
CA ASP A 39 -1.66 0.75 3.03
C ASP A 39 -0.59 0.78 1.93
N GLY A 40 0.31 -0.21 1.89
CA GLY A 40 1.38 -0.32 0.90
C GLY A 40 2.61 0.54 1.21
N ILE A 41 2.73 1.08 2.42
CA ILE A 41 3.81 1.99 2.82
C ILE A 41 4.85 1.25 3.65
N VAL A 42 6.13 1.52 3.39
CA VAL A 42 7.24 1.02 4.19
C VAL A 42 7.70 2.11 5.16
N LYS A 43 7.49 1.91 6.47
CA LYS A 43 8.08 2.79 7.48
C LYS A 43 9.60 2.57 7.55
N LEU A 44 10.37 3.64 7.43
CA LEU A 44 11.82 3.58 7.47
C LEU A 44 12.37 3.93 8.85
N ASP A 45 13.34 3.14 9.29
CA ASP A 45 14.23 3.45 10.39
C ASP A 45 15.61 3.81 9.83
N LYS A 46 16.55 4.14 10.71
CA LYS A 46 17.93 4.47 10.31
C LYS A 46 18.59 3.39 9.45
N ARG A 47 18.36 2.10 9.75
CA ARG A 47 19.01 0.97 9.05
C ARG A 47 18.34 0.66 7.72
N SER A 48 17.01 0.77 7.62
CA SER A 48 16.31 0.59 6.35
C SER A 48 16.53 1.79 5.44
N TYR A 49 16.59 3.02 5.96
CA TYR A 49 16.91 4.22 5.19
C TYR A 49 18.25 4.10 4.45
N MET A 50 19.34 3.78 5.15
CA MET A 50 20.67 3.63 4.52
C MET A 50 20.71 2.59 3.39
N ARG A 51 19.77 1.63 3.36
CA ARG A 51 19.69 0.63 2.30
C ARG A 51 18.82 1.10 1.14
N VAL A 52 17.70 1.75 1.42
CA VAL A 52 16.79 2.21 0.37
C VAL A 52 17.26 3.51 -0.27
N SER A 53 18.14 4.27 0.38
CA SER A 53 18.68 5.52 -0.17
C SER A 53 19.47 5.29 -1.45
N GLU A 54 19.99 4.08 -1.68
CA GLU A 54 20.64 3.64 -2.92
C GLU A 54 19.66 3.34 -4.07
N GLY A 55 18.34 3.37 -3.77
CA GLY A 55 17.27 3.13 -4.73
C GLY A 55 17.11 1.67 -5.14
N ILE A 56 15.96 1.36 -5.73
CA ILE A 56 15.66 0.05 -6.30
C ILE A 56 15.52 0.22 -7.81
N ARG A 57 16.20 -0.63 -8.58
CA ARG A 57 16.21 -0.53 -10.04
C ARG A 57 14.78 -0.61 -10.59
N ASP A 58 14.51 0.14 -11.64
CA ASP A 58 13.23 0.12 -12.38
C ASP A 58 12.00 0.48 -11.51
N THR A 59 12.21 1.11 -10.35
CA THR A 59 11.17 1.39 -9.35
C THR A 59 11.20 2.85 -8.90
N TYR A 60 10.05 3.52 -8.91
CA TYR A 60 9.87 4.85 -8.34
C TYR A 60 9.94 4.79 -6.82
N SER A 61 10.56 5.80 -6.21
CA SER A 61 10.52 5.98 -4.76
C SER A 61 9.71 7.22 -4.41
N VAL A 62 8.61 7.03 -3.69
CA VAL A 62 7.78 8.11 -3.14
C VAL A 62 8.11 8.22 -1.65
N VAL A 63 8.80 9.29 -1.25
CA VAL A 63 9.27 9.48 0.13
C VAL A 63 8.41 10.53 0.81
N LEU A 64 7.67 10.09 1.82
CA LEU A 64 6.88 10.89 2.74
C LEU A 64 7.77 11.20 3.94
N VAL A 65 8.19 12.46 4.07
CA VAL A 65 8.89 12.93 5.26
C VAL A 65 7.89 13.67 6.12
N ASN A 66 7.49 13.02 7.21
CA ASN A 66 6.34 13.46 7.98
C ASN A 66 6.45 13.03 9.45
N GLN A 67 5.72 13.71 10.33
CA GLN A 67 5.59 13.34 11.73
C GLN A 67 4.11 13.27 12.13
N PRO A 68 3.39 12.20 11.75
CA PRO A 68 1.95 12.10 11.96
C PRO A 68 1.55 11.96 13.45
N TYR A 69 2.50 11.68 14.34
CA TYR A 69 2.26 11.52 15.78
C TYR A 69 2.69 12.71 16.64
N ALA A 70 3.20 13.78 16.04
CA ALA A 70 3.45 15.02 16.78
C ALA A 70 2.15 15.80 16.96
N GLU A 71 1.77 16.03 18.21
CA GLU A 71 0.61 16.85 18.60
C GLU A 71 0.65 18.29 18.03
N ALA A 72 1.77 18.72 17.45
CA ALA A 72 1.99 20.08 16.99
C ALA A 72 1.94 20.27 15.46
N CYS A 73 1.62 19.24 14.66
CA CYS A 73 1.60 19.36 13.20
C CYS A 73 0.30 18.82 12.57
N ASP A 74 -0.74 19.65 12.52
CA ASP A 74 -2.02 19.29 11.90
C ASP A 74 -1.86 18.97 10.41
N SER A 75 -1.02 19.72 9.69
CA SER A 75 -0.70 19.43 8.28
C SER A 75 -0.08 18.05 8.12
N CYS A 76 0.75 17.61 9.06
CA CYS A 76 1.37 16.28 9.05
C CYS A 76 0.32 15.17 9.17
N ILE A 77 -0.66 15.35 10.06
CA ILE A 77 -1.74 14.38 10.26
C ILE A 77 -2.59 14.26 8.98
N LEU A 78 -3.02 15.39 8.42
CA LEU A 78 -3.88 15.40 7.23
C LEU A 78 -3.15 14.85 6.00
N PHE A 79 -1.92 15.29 5.76
CA PHE A 79 -1.06 14.78 4.69
C PHE A 79 -0.81 13.28 4.83
N GLY A 80 -0.48 12.79 6.04
CA GLY A 80 -0.23 11.38 6.28
C GLY A 80 -1.45 10.50 5.97
N LYS A 81 -2.64 10.97 6.33
CA LYS A 81 -3.91 10.29 6.00
C LYS A 81 -4.12 10.22 4.48
N GLN A 82 -3.94 11.33 3.77
CA GLN A 82 -4.11 11.37 2.32
C GLN A 82 -3.10 10.51 1.58
N ALA A 83 -1.82 10.58 1.96
CA ALA A 83 -0.77 9.79 1.34
C ALA A 83 -1.01 8.28 1.51
N ARG A 84 -1.49 7.84 2.69
CA ARG A 84 -1.92 6.46 2.94
C ARG A 84 -3.07 6.03 2.05
N GLU A 85 -4.10 6.88 1.94
CA GLU A 85 -5.24 6.61 1.05
C GLU A 85 -4.79 6.47 -0.40
N ILE A 86 -3.97 7.39 -0.90
CA ILE A 86 -3.44 7.37 -2.27
C ILE A 86 -2.60 6.12 -2.52
N SER A 87 -1.66 5.80 -1.61
CA SER A 87 -0.81 4.60 -1.71
C SER A 87 -1.65 3.33 -1.80
N ARG A 88 -2.65 3.19 -0.91
CA ARG A 88 -3.54 2.04 -0.88
C ARG A 88 -4.36 1.92 -2.16
N THR A 89 -4.95 3.02 -2.65
CA THR A 89 -5.73 3.03 -3.88
C THR A 89 -4.86 2.68 -5.09
N LEU A 90 -3.64 3.21 -5.17
CA LEU A 90 -2.71 2.90 -6.25
C LEU A 90 -2.34 1.42 -6.25
N LEU A 91 -2.03 0.84 -5.08
CA LEU A 91 -1.70 -0.57 -4.94
C LEU A 91 -2.86 -1.47 -5.39
N GLN A 92 -4.10 -1.10 -5.06
CA GLN A 92 -5.30 -1.85 -5.42
C GLN A 92 -5.62 -1.78 -6.92
N ASN A 93 -5.49 -0.59 -7.51
CA ASN A 93 -5.89 -0.36 -8.89
C ASN A 93 -4.80 -0.66 -9.93
N LYS A 94 -3.52 -0.52 -9.54
CA LYS A 94 -2.35 -0.67 -10.41
C LYS A 94 -1.25 -1.48 -9.71
N PRO A 95 -1.48 -2.76 -9.41
CA PRO A 95 -0.47 -3.59 -8.75
C PRO A 95 0.83 -3.74 -9.55
N ASP A 96 0.77 -3.56 -10.88
CA ASP A 96 1.92 -3.67 -11.79
C ASP A 96 2.81 -2.41 -11.82
N ILE A 97 2.40 -1.31 -11.17
CA ILE A 97 3.23 -0.11 -11.12
C ILE A 97 4.41 -0.33 -10.17
N ASN A 98 5.64 -0.21 -10.70
CA ASN A 98 6.85 -0.30 -9.90
C ASN A 98 7.05 0.99 -9.11
N VAL A 99 6.33 1.12 -8.00
CA VAL A 99 6.44 2.22 -7.04
C VAL A 99 6.55 1.67 -5.62
N ILE A 100 7.35 2.32 -4.78
CA ILE A 100 7.38 2.08 -3.35
C ILE A 100 7.16 3.40 -2.62
N PHE A 101 6.23 3.40 -1.67
CA PHE A 101 6.00 4.49 -0.74
C PHE A 101 6.81 4.24 0.53
N TYR A 102 7.56 5.24 0.95
CA TYR A 102 8.37 5.24 2.15
C TYR A 102 7.86 6.32 3.10
N ASP A 103 7.69 5.98 4.38
CA ASP A 103 7.35 6.94 5.43
C ASP A 103 8.53 7.09 6.38
N ILE A 104 8.98 8.34 6.56
CA ILE A 104 10.16 8.69 7.33
C ILE A 104 9.81 9.75 8.35
N ASP A 105 9.97 9.41 9.63
CA ASP A 105 9.98 10.38 10.70
C ASP A 105 11.39 11.01 10.82
N PRO A 106 11.56 12.31 10.51
CA PRO A 106 12.86 12.97 10.56
C PRO A 106 13.43 13.07 11.99
N TYR A 107 12.63 12.86 13.04
CA TYR A 107 13.09 12.84 14.44
C TYR A 107 13.58 11.43 14.85
N GLU A 108 13.08 10.37 14.23
CA GLU A 108 13.60 9.00 14.42
C GLU A 108 14.84 8.75 13.54
N VAL A 109 14.88 9.37 12.35
CA VAL A 109 15.95 9.20 11.35
C VAL A 109 16.64 10.53 11.08
N LEU A 110 17.33 11.07 12.08
CA LEU A 110 17.93 12.42 12.07
C LEU A 110 18.77 12.75 10.82
N MET A 111 19.47 11.75 10.27
CA MET A 111 20.32 11.95 9.09
C MET A 111 19.53 12.37 7.84
N VAL A 112 18.23 12.09 7.78
CA VAL A 112 17.36 12.45 6.64
C VAL A 112 17.19 13.95 6.51
N GLN A 113 17.22 14.71 7.62
CA GLN A 113 17.11 16.17 7.56
C GLN A 113 18.26 16.77 6.76
N GLU A 114 19.49 16.33 7.02
CA GLU A 114 20.68 16.80 6.30
C GLU A 114 20.77 16.19 4.90
N ASP A 115 20.58 14.88 4.78
CA ASP A 115 20.77 14.12 3.55
C ASP A 115 19.75 14.55 2.48
N LEU A 116 18.48 14.70 2.85
CA LEU A 116 17.43 15.13 1.93
C LEU A 116 17.17 16.65 1.96
N ARG A 117 17.91 17.42 2.78
CA ARG A 117 17.74 18.87 2.95
C ARG A 117 16.28 19.24 3.26
N ILE A 118 15.76 18.66 4.34
CA ILE A 118 14.39 18.87 4.79
C ILE A 118 14.33 20.11 5.67
N GLU A 119 13.65 21.15 5.19
CA GLU A 119 13.47 22.41 5.90
C GLU A 119 12.08 22.54 6.53
N TYR A 120 11.06 21.90 5.94
CA TYR A 120 9.67 22.01 6.36
C TYR A 120 8.99 20.63 6.39
N LEU A 121 7.98 20.50 7.24
CA LEU A 121 7.11 19.33 7.30
C LEU A 121 5.65 19.73 7.05
N PRO A 122 4.84 18.86 6.44
CA PRO A 122 5.26 17.63 5.75
C PRO A 122 6.06 17.94 4.46
N THR A 123 6.87 17.00 4.00
CA THR A 123 7.56 17.06 2.70
C THR A 123 7.33 15.75 1.94
N LEU A 124 7.03 15.86 0.65
CA LEU A 124 6.89 14.74 -0.28
C LEU A 124 7.94 14.83 -1.38
N LEU A 125 8.65 13.73 -1.64
CA LEU A 125 9.67 13.62 -2.67
C LEU A 125 9.33 12.45 -3.59
N ILE A 126 9.45 12.64 -4.90
CA ILE A 126 9.29 11.56 -5.87
C ILE A 126 10.57 11.43 -6.69
N TYR A 127 11.20 10.26 -6.57
CA TYR A 127 12.39 9.89 -7.32
C TYR A 127 12.00 8.98 -8.47
N PRO A 128 12.42 9.31 -9.71
CA PRO A 128 12.27 8.39 -10.83
C PRO A 128 13.17 7.15 -10.64
N PRO A 129 12.89 6.06 -11.37
CA PRO A 129 13.71 4.86 -11.34
C PRO A 129 15.21 5.16 -11.57
N PRO A 130 16.11 4.59 -10.76
CA PRO A 130 17.55 4.72 -10.93
C PRO A 130 18.00 4.29 -12.34
N THR A 131 18.51 5.23 -13.14
CA THR A 131 19.09 4.94 -14.46
C THR A 131 20.59 4.64 -14.41
N ARG A 132 21.24 4.94 -13.27
CA ARG A 132 22.68 4.80 -13.06
C ARG A 132 22.97 4.02 -11.79
N LYS A 133 24.12 3.34 -11.76
CA LYS A 133 24.60 2.57 -10.60
C LYS A 133 24.93 3.42 -9.36
N ASN A 134 25.04 4.74 -9.50
CA ASN A 134 25.40 5.66 -8.44
C ASN A 134 24.20 6.49 -7.93
N PHE A 135 22.99 5.96 -8.05
CA PHE A 135 21.82 6.62 -7.46
C PHE A 135 22.01 6.71 -5.95
N HIS A 136 21.73 7.89 -5.40
CA HIS A 136 21.54 8.07 -3.98
C HIS A 136 20.50 9.17 -3.76
N MET A 137 19.52 8.97 -2.88
CA MET A 137 18.41 9.91 -2.68
C MET A 137 18.88 11.35 -2.41
N SER A 138 19.99 11.56 -1.70
CA SER A 138 20.51 12.91 -1.44
C SER A 138 21.12 13.66 -2.62
N THR A 139 21.40 12.96 -3.72
CA THR A 139 22.01 13.58 -4.92
C THR A 139 21.17 13.39 -6.18
N ALA A 140 20.23 12.44 -6.16
CA ALA A 140 19.37 12.14 -7.27
C ALA A 140 18.39 13.29 -7.56
N ALA A 141 18.13 13.51 -8.85
CA ALA A 141 17.07 14.41 -9.29
C ALA A 141 15.71 13.87 -8.82
N HIS A 142 14.87 14.77 -8.31
CA HIS A 142 13.56 14.45 -7.77
C HIS A 142 12.61 15.64 -7.92
N THR A 143 11.31 15.38 -7.85
CA THR A 143 10.31 16.42 -7.60
C THR A 143 10.04 16.52 -6.11
N ARG A 144 9.73 17.73 -5.64
CA ARG A 144 9.52 18.04 -4.23
C ARG A 144 8.24 18.85 -4.04
N LEU A 145 7.44 18.44 -3.08
CA LEU A 145 6.32 19.20 -2.53
C LEU A 145 6.58 19.43 -1.03
N THR A 146 6.53 20.67 -0.58
CA THR A 146 6.88 21.05 0.79
C THR A 146 6.09 22.27 1.23
N ALA A 147 6.19 22.64 2.51
CA ALA A 147 5.51 23.81 3.08
C ALA A 147 4.00 23.83 2.81
N MET A 148 3.37 22.65 2.81
CA MET A 148 1.95 22.48 2.52
C MET A 148 1.09 23.12 3.61
N THR A 149 0.20 24.01 3.21
CA THR A 149 -0.78 24.63 4.11
C THR A 149 -1.93 23.67 4.40
N LEU A 150 -2.67 23.91 5.49
CA LEU A 150 -3.88 23.14 5.79
C LEU A 150 -4.93 23.29 4.68
N GLU A 151 -5.11 24.50 4.12
CA GLU A 151 -6.06 24.75 3.03
C GLU A 151 -5.74 23.91 1.78
N GLU A 152 -4.46 23.84 1.38
CA GLU A 152 -4.05 22.99 0.27
C GLU A 152 -4.28 21.50 0.57
N LEU A 153 -4.05 21.09 1.82
CA LEU A 153 -4.27 19.71 2.26
C LEU A 153 -5.74 19.39 2.50
N GLU A 154 -6.65 20.35 2.59
CA GLU A 154 -8.09 20.07 2.61
C GLU A 154 -8.59 19.61 1.24
N ASP A 155 -7.93 20.04 0.15
CA ASP A 155 -8.17 19.50 -1.18
C ASP A 155 -7.35 18.21 -1.39
N VAL A 156 -8.02 17.06 -1.27
CA VAL A 156 -7.42 15.73 -1.52
C VAL A 156 -6.77 15.65 -2.91
N ASN A 157 -7.27 16.41 -3.90
CA ASN A 157 -6.69 16.39 -5.23
C ASN A 157 -5.32 17.05 -5.30
N TYR A 158 -4.95 17.91 -4.35
CA TYR A 158 -3.66 18.58 -4.34
C TYR A 158 -2.50 17.57 -4.29
N VAL A 159 -2.50 16.71 -3.27
CA VAL A 159 -1.49 15.66 -3.09
C VAL A 159 -1.63 14.59 -4.18
N LYS A 160 -2.87 14.22 -4.53
CA LYS A 160 -3.18 13.24 -5.58
C LYS A 160 -2.56 13.66 -6.92
N ASN A 161 -2.82 14.90 -7.36
CA ASN A 161 -2.31 15.46 -8.61
C ASN A 161 -0.78 15.52 -8.64
N PHE A 162 -0.15 15.89 -7.52
CA PHE A 162 1.30 15.91 -7.43
C PHE A 162 1.89 14.51 -7.63
N ILE A 163 1.32 13.50 -6.98
CA ILE A 163 1.76 12.11 -7.11
C ILE A 163 1.53 11.58 -8.52
N THR A 164 0.35 11.79 -9.10
CA THR A 164 0.07 11.30 -10.47
C THR A 164 1.00 11.91 -11.50
N ASN A 165 1.23 13.22 -11.41
CA ASN A 165 2.14 13.91 -12.32
C ASN A 165 3.59 13.46 -12.11
N GLY A 166 4.04 13.27 -10.87
CA GLY A 166 5.39 12.80 -10.57
C GLY A 166 5.67 11.36 -11.01
N LEU A 167 4.65 10.50 -10.99
CA LEU A 167 4.73 9.11 -11.45
C LEU A 167 4.41 8.96 -12.95
N ASN A 168 3.97 10.03 -13.61
CA ASN A 168 3.49 10.02 -15.00
C ASN A 168 2.33 9.01 -15.21
N ILE A 169 1.34 9.04 -14.32
CA ILE A 169 0.11 8.23 -14.36
C ILE A 169 -1.13 9.14 -14.40
N THR A 170 -2.30 8.59 -14.69
CA THR A 170 -3.54 9.38 -14.76
C THR A 170 -4.30 9.36 -13.43
N LEU A 171 -5.20 10.33 -13.22
CA LEU A 171 -6.07 10.34 -12.03
C LEU A 171 -7.05 9.17 -11.99
N GLU A 172 -7.46 8.68 -13.17
CA GLU A 172 -8.30 7.49 -13.34
C GLU A 172 -7.64 6.26 -12.71
N ASP A 173 -6.30 6.17 -12.77
CA ASP A 173 -5.54 5.11 -12.12
C ASP A 173 -5.68 5.11 -10.58
N LEU A 174 -6.07 6.26 -10.01
CA LEU A 174 -6.32 6.47 -8.59
C LEU A 174 -7.82 6.67 -8.25
N GLU A 175 -8.74 6.42 -9.18
CA GLU A 175 -10.16 6.35 -8.84
C GLU A 175 -10.47 4.97 -8.27
N MET A 176 -11.02 4.89 -7.06
CA MET A 176 -11.54 3.62 -6.56
C MET A 176 -12.55 3.09 -7.58
N THR A 177 -12.22 2.00 -8.28
CA THR A 177 -13.24 1.18 -8.93
C THR A 177 -14.11 0.65 -7.82
N VAL A 178 -15.23 1.31 -7.54
CA VAL A 178 -16.27 0.76 -6.67
C VAL A 178 -16.66 -0.56 -7.33
N PRO A 179 -16.36 -1.72 -6.72
CA PRO A 179 -16.85 -2.97 -7.26
C PRO A 179 -18.36 -2.82 -7.39
N GLU A 180 -18.87 -3.09 -8.60
CA GLU A 180 -20.28 -2.96 -8.95
C GLU A 180 -21.13 -3.39 -7.74
N GLN A 181 -21.85 -2.43 -7.17
CA GLN A 181 -22.52 -2.61 -5.88
C GLN A 181 -23.28 -3.93 -5.92
N PHE A 182 -23.04 -4.82 -4.94
CA PHE A 182 -23.59 -6.17 -4.89
C PHE A 182 -25.04 -6.20 -5.39
N ASN A 183 -25.23 -6.72 -6.60
CA ASN A 183 -26.54 -6.71 -7.23
C ASN A 183 -27.39 -7.84 -6.66
N VAL A 184 -28.22 -7.49 -5.67
CA VAL A 184 -29.12 -8.40 -4.97
C VAL A 184 -30.01 -9.18 -5.95
N VAL A 185 -30.36 -8.58 -7.09
CA VAL A 185 -31.18 -9.23 -8.13
C VAL A 185 -30.41 -10.33 -8.85
N SER A 186 -29.15 -10.06 -9.22
CA SER A 186 -28.28 -11.07 -9.84
C SER A 186 -27.96 -12.21 -8.87
N TYR A 187 -27.65 -11.88 -7.62
CA TYR A 187 -27.44 -12.89 -6.57
C TYR A 187 -28.69 -13.75 -6.34
N GLY A 188 -29.87 -13.13 -6.24
CA GLY A 188 -31.14 -13.85 -6.07
C GLY A 188 -31.44 -14.82 -7.21
N LYS A 189 -31.12 -14.47 -8.45
CA LYS A 189 -31.26 -15.37 -9.61
C LYS A 189 -30.35 -16.60 -9.50
N TYR A 190 -29.06 -16.42 -9.22
CA TYR A 190 -28.12 -17.53 -9.09
C TYR A 190 -28.42 -18.42 -7.87
N PHE A 191 -28.80 -17.82 -6.75
CA PHE A 191 -29.22 -18.54 -5.56
C PHE A 191 -30.48 -19.38 -5.82
N GLY A 192 -31.46 -18.83 -6.53
CA GLY A 192 -32.67 -19.56 -6.93
C GLY A 192 -32.38 -20.77 -7.82
N ILE A 193 -31.49 -20.61 -8.81
CA ILE A 193 -31.04 -21.72 -9.67
C ILE A 193 -30.35 -22.81 -8.84
N PHE A 194 -29.44 -22.42 -7.94
CA PHE A 194 -28.74 -23.36 -7.07
C PHE A 194 -29.71 -24.19 -6.22
N VAL A 195 -30.67 -23.54 -5.55
CA VAL A 195 -31.70 -24.24 -4.74
C VAL A 195 -32.55 -25.17 -5.60
N ALA A 196 -32.99 -24.71 -6.78
CA ALA A 196 -33.80 -25.53 -7.69
C ALA A 196 -33.04 -26.79 -8.18
N THR A 197 -31.76 -26.64 -8.51
CA THR A 197 -30.91 -27.78 -8.91
C THR A 197 -30.67 -28.75 -7.75
N GLY A 198 -30.49 -28.25 -6.53
CA GLY A 198 -30.36 -29.08 -5.32
C GLY A 198 -31.61 -29.92 -5.08
N ILE A 199 -32.80 -29.31 -5.11
CA ILE A 199 -34.08 -30.01 -4.92
C ILE A 199 -34.32 -31.03 -6.03
N ALA A 200 -34.05 -30.68 -7.29
CA ALA A 200 -34.18 -31.59 -8.42
C ALA A 200 -33.24 -32.80 -8.29
N SER A 201 -32.01 -32.60 -7.80
CA SER A 201 -31.04 -33.67 -7.59
C SER A 201 -31.46 -34.64 -6.48
N GLU A 202 -32.01 -34.14 -5.37
CA GLU A 202 -32.55 -34.98 -4.29
C GLU A 202 -33.79 -35.76 -4.75
N ALA A 203 -34.69 -35.13 -5.51
CA ALA A 203 -35.87 -35.81 -6.05
C ALA A 203 -35.49 -36.92 -7.05
N LEU A 204 -34.49 -36.68 -7.91
CA LEU A 204 -33.98 -37.69 -8.84
C LEU A 204 -33.34 -38.88 -8.10
N LEU A 205 -32.57 -38.62 -7.04
CA LEU A 205 -31.98 -39.64 -6.19
C LEU A 205 -33.02 -40.47 -5.41
N ALA A 206 -34.19 -39.89 -5.12
CA ALA A 206 -35.29 -40.60 -4.46
C ALA A 206 -36.07 -41.51 -5.44
N VAL A 207 -36.14 -41.17 -6.73
CA VAL A 207 -36.80 -41.98 -7.77
C VAL A 207 -35.91 -43.14 -8.25
N LEU A 208 -34.59 -42.99 -8.16
CA LEU A 208 -33.61 -44.02 -8.56
C LEU A 208 -33.32 -45.07 -7.47
N LYS A 209 -33.95 -44.98 -6.30
CA LYS A 209 -33.89 -45.97 -5.21
C LYS A 209 -35.16 -46.81 -5.18
#